data_AF-A0A345XY63-F1
#
_entry.id   AF-A0A345XY63-F1
#
_cell.length_a   1.000
_cell.length_b   1.000
_cell.length_c   1.000
_cell.angle_alpha   90.00
_cell.angle_beta   90.00
_cell.angle_gamma   90.00
#
_symmetry.space_group_name_H-M   'P 1'
#
loop_
_entity.id
_entity.type
_entity.pdbx_description
1 polymer ?
#
loop_
_entity_poly.entity_id
_entity_poly.type
_entity_poly.pdbx_seq_one_letter_code
_entity_poly.pdbx_strand_id
1 'polypeptide(L)'
;MGVPLLRFTRPRDPAAIARWLRTRVLRPDSEVWLSGYEALRLWVETRGDAHVPVGAVIDPAGDDGVGREPYPVGQWTSEQRRAFKDGTLPPHRYELLNELGMIWNVADAKFQNGLAAARRYYVEFGTLCAPRNAVVDDFALGQFLENLRKGVMVLTEAREAALCAVDPYWNPPWPVSWQRRYAALAYLLAGETGVAADEVQPGLRVHGVDVGAWLRQQLAQWAELADGQRQLLQELGVQPPAPAAEPDTARGAAGPVVPGLAGMSSFERGVAAVRQYLNREGHLTIPRRHEELLHPAQADGTPLENAAPVTTKPGVFLSNTKSRRTKLTPAQRAALADLGLDWAK
;
A
#
# COMPACT_ATOMS: atom_id res chain seq x y z
N MET A 1 -12.84 57.15 -42.70
CA MET A 1 -13.95 56.76 -41.80
C MET A 1 -13.36 55.91 -40.68
N GLY A 2 -12.94 56.55 -39.59
CA GLY A 2 -12.32 55.87 -38.45
C GLY A 2 -13.37 55.37 -37.46
N VAL A 3 -13.31 54.10 -37.10
CA VAL A 3 -14.14 53.49 -36.04
C VAL A 3 -13.76 54.14 -34.71
N PRO A 4 -14.72 54.67 -33.91
CA PRO A 4 -14.38 55.33 -32.66
C PRO A 4 -14.10 54.26 -31.59
N LEU A 5 -12.81 54.02 -31.31
CA LEU A 5 -12.38 53.28 -30.13
C LEU A 5 -12.50 54.20 -28.90
N LEU A 6 -13.21 53.72 -27.87
CA LEU A 6 -13.37 54.42 -26.59
C LEU A 6 -12.00 54.53 -25.89
N ARG A 7 -11.54 55.75 -25.60
CA ARG A 7 -10.36 56.02 -24.75
C ARG A 7 -10.79 56.72 -23.47
N PHE A 8 -10.53 56.10 -22.32
CA PHE A 8 -10.99 56.52 -20.98
C PHE A 8 -10.08 57.54 -20.28
N THR A 9 -9.15 58.19 -20.98
CA THR A 9 -8.14 59.07 -20.37
C THR A 9 -8.60 60.50 -20.05
N ARG A 10 -9.91 60.81 -20.12
CA ARG A 10 -10.47 62.11 -19.69
C ARG A 10 -11.82 61.95 -19.00
N PRO A 11 -12.15 62.76 -17.97
CA PRO A 11 -13.48 62.77 -17.35
C PRO A 11 -14.55 63.08 -18.39
N ARG A 12 -15.61 62.26 -18.44
CA ARG A 12 -16.77 62.42 -19.33
C ARG A 12 -18.02 62.56 -18.50
N ASP A 13 -19.00 63.26 -19.06
CA ASP A 13 -20.34 63.43 -18.49
C ASP A 13 -20.95 62.04 -18.11
N PRO A 14 -21.23 61.80 -16.82
CA PRO A 14 -21.87 60.56 -16.35
C PRO A 14 -23.19 60.26 -17.07
N ALA A 15 -23.94 61.28 -17.51
CA ALA A 15 -25.19 61.08 -18.24
C ALA A 15 -24.97 60.59 -19.69
N ALA A 16 -23.83 60.89 -20.29
CA ALA A 16 -23.44 60.34 -21.60
C ALA A 16 -23.00 58.87 -21.48
N ILE A 17 -22.25 58.53 -20.43
CA ILE A 17 -21.89 57.15 -20.10
C ILE A 17 -23.15 56.33 -19.83
N ALA A 18 -24.06 56.85 -19.01
CA ALA A 18 -25.34 56.21 -18.70
C ALA A 18 -26.22 56.00 -19.94
N ARG A 19 -26.26 56.96 -20.89
CA ARG A 19 -26.97 56.80 -22.17
C ARG A 19 -26.39 55.69 -23.03
N TRP A 20 -25.07 55.55 -23.04
CA TRP A 20 -24.39 54.51 -23.81
C TRP A 20 -24.53 53.12 -23.19
N LEU A 21 -24.53 53.02 -21.87
CA LEU A 21 -24.86 51.79 -21.15
C LEU A 21 -26.34 51.39 -21.38
N ARG A 22 -27.25 52.37 -21.44
CA ARG A 22 -28.69 52.15 -21.71
C ARG A 22 -28.98 51.60 -23.11
N THR A 23 -28.12 51.79 -24.11
CA THR A 23 -28.38 51.28 -25.46
C THR A 23 -28.02 49.80 -25.61
N ARG A 24 -27.32 49.17 -24.65
CA ARG A 24 -26.86 47.75 -24.71
C ARG A 24 -26.10 47.37 -26.00
N VAL A 25 -25.68 48.32 -26.81
CA VAL A 25 -25.00 48.06 -28.10
C VAL A 25 -23.54 47.64 -27.88
N LEU A 26 -22.93 48.00 -26.75
CA LEU A 26 -21.58 47.61 -26.36
C LEU A 26 -21.54 47.33 -24.85
N ARG A 27 -21.35 46.07 -24.46
CA ARG A 27 -21.00 45.70 -23.08
C ARG A 27 -19.50 45.96 -22.92
N PRO A 28 -19.05 46.92 -22.10
CA PRO A 28 -17.63 47.07 -21.85
C PRO A 28 -17.05 45.77 -21.29
N ASP A 29 -15.79 45.45 -21.58
CA ASP A 29 -15.10 44.25 -21.08
C ASP A 29 -15.20 44.08 -19.55
N SER A 30 -15.40 45.20 -18.83
CA SER A 30 -15.65 45.21 -17.39
C SER A 30 -17.02 44.63 -17.02
N GLU A 31 -18.08 44.89 -17.79
CA GLU A 31 -19.43 44.35 -17.55
C GLU A 31 -19.50 42.84 -17.83
N VAL A 32 -18.77 42.37 -18.86
CA VAL A 32 -18.65 40.93 -19.16
C VAL A 32 -17.89 40.20 -18.05
N TRP A 33 -16.79 40.78 -17.56
CA TRP A 33 -16.03 40.21 -16.46
C TRP A 33 -16.82 40.23 -15.14
N LEU A 34 -17.52 41.33 -14.83
CA LEU A 34 -18.37 41.45 -13.63
C LEU A 34 -19.50 40.42 -13.64
N SER A 35 -20.11 40.14 -14.80
CA SER A 35 -21.14 39.10 -14.92
C SER A 35 -20.60 37.72 -14.52
N GLY A 36 -19.37 37.39 -14.92
CA GLY A 36 -18.73 36.13 -14.52
C GLY A 36 -18.30 36.10 -13.07
N TYR A 37 -17.84 37.23 -12.53
CA TYR A 37 -17.51 37.38 -11.12
C TYR A 37 -18.76 37.20 -10.23
N GLU A 38 -19.88 37.83 -10.58
CA GLU A 38 -21.16 37.67 -9.88
C GLU A 38 -21.67 36.23 -9.97
N ALA A 39 -21.52 35.57 -11.13
CA ALA A 39 -21.86 34.16 -11.29
C ALA A 39 -21.02 33.25 -10.40
N LEU A 40 -19.70 33.50 -10.28
CA LEU A 40 -18.84 32.76 -9.36
C LEU A 40 -19.19 33.04 -7.89
N ARG A 41 -19.49 34.29 -7.54
CA ARG A 41 -19.93 34.67 -6.18
C ARG A 41 -21.20 33.91 -5.80
N LEU A 42 -22.20 33.89 -6.68
CA LEU A 42 -23.44 33.15 -6.48
C LEU A 42 -23.19 31.63 -6.38
N TRP A 43 -22.26 31.09 -7.18
CA TRP A 43 -21.85 29.69 -7.05
C TRP A 43 -21.30 29.40 -5.65
N VAL A 44 -20.37 30.22 -5.16
CA VAL A 44 -19.78 30.06 -3.83
C VAL A 44 -20.83 30.21 -2.73
N GLU A 45 -21.74 31.16 -2.84
CA GLU A 45 -22.85 31.35 -1.89
C GLU A 45 -23.79 30.13 -1.85
N THR A 46 -24.10 29.55 -3.01
CA THR A 46 -25.05 28.42 -3.10
C THR A 46 -24.43 27.08 -2.74
N ARG A 47 -23.13 26.89 -2.97
CA ARG A 47 -22.44 25.59 -2.80
C ARG A 47 -21.49 25.54 -1.61
N GLY A 48 -21.08 26.70 -1.09
CA GLY A 48 -20.13 26.82 0.01
C GLY A 48 -18.66 26.70 -0.40
N ASP A 49 -18.35 26.50 -1.69
CA ASP A 49 -16.99 26.42 -2.21
C ASP A 49 -16.85 26.99 -3.63
N ALA A 50 -15.61 27.29 -4.03
CA ALA A 50 -15.26 27.72 -5.39
C ALA A 50 -14.77 26.57 -6.29
N HIS A 51 -15.13 25.32 -5.96
CA HIS A 51 -14.83 24.16 -6.80
C HIS A 51 -15.85 24.08 -7.94
N VAL A 52 -15.60 24.87 -8.99
CA VAL A 52 -16.47 24.94 -10.18
C VAL A 52 -16.04 23.89 -11.24
N PRO A 53 -16.90 22.88 -11.55
CA PRO A 53 -16.68 21.98 -12.68
C PRO A 53 -16.68 22.73 -14.02
N VAL A 54 -15.92 22.24 -15.01
CA VAL A 54 -15.78 22.91 -16.32
C VAL A 54 -17.12 23.12 -17.03
N GLY A 55 -18.05 22.16 -16.91
CA GLY A 55 -19.39 22.25 -17.51
C GLY A 55 -20.45 22.92 -16.62
N ALA A 56 -20.06 23.53 -15.51
CA ALA A 56 -21.00 24.14 -14.59
C ALA A 56 -21.68 25.38 -15.20
N VAL A 57 -22.99 25.43 -15.05
CA VAL A 57 -23.82 26.59 -15.35
C VAL A 57 -24.50 27.06 -14.07
N ILE A 58 -24.76 28.35 -13.96
CA ILE A 58 -25.56 28.93 -12.87
C ILE A 58 -26.58 29.90 -13.45
N ASP A 59 -27.80 29.84 -12.94
CA ASP A 59 -28.83 30.80 -13.31
C ASP A 59 -28.57 32.08 -12.51
N PRO A 60 -28.17 33.19 -13.16
CA PRO A 60 -28.01 34.44 -12.44
C PRO A 60 -29.39 34.90 -12.00
N ALA A 61 -29.66 34.84 -10.69
CA ALA A 61 -30.92 35.32 -10.14
C ALA A 61 -31.09 36.81 -10.50
N GLY A 62 -32.02 37.09 -11.41
CA GLY A 62 -32.45 38.45 -11.72
C GLY A 62 -33.63 38.81 -10.84
N ASP A 63 -33.48 39.81 -9.99
CA ASP A 63 -34.59 40.46 -9.27
C ASP A 63 -35.47 41.31 -10.23
N ASP A 64 -35.14 41.33 -11.52
CA ASP A 64 -35.75 42.14 -12.57
C ASP A 64 -36.83 41.40 -13.38
N GLY A 65 -37.13 40.13 -13.06
CA GLY A 65 -38.19 39.35 -13.72
C GLY A 65 -37.93 39.05 -15.21
N VAL A 66 -36.73 39.34 -15.72
CA VAL A 66 -36.32 39.01 -17.09
C VAL A 66 -35.49 37.74 -17.03
N GLY A 67 -36.00 36.64 -17.59
CA GLY A 67 -35.28 35.37 -17.67
C GLY A 67 -33.92 35.55 -18.34
N ARG A 68 -32.84 35.55 -17.54
CA ARG A 68 -31.47 35.54 -18.06
C ARG A 68 -31.10 34.11 -18.41
N GLU A 69 -30.39 33.95 -19.52
CA GLU A 69 -29.84 32.66 -19.92
C GLU A 69 -28.86 32.14 -18.84
N PRO A 70 -28.80 30.81 -18.61
CA PRO A 70 -27.84 30.20 -17.69
C PRO A 70 -26.42 30.63 -18.03
N TYR A 71 -25.67 31.12 -17.03
CA TYR A 71 -24.31 31.58 -17.21
C TYR A 71 -23.31 30.42 -17.11
N PRO A 72 -22.42 30.20 -18.10
CA PRO A 72 -21.44 29.11 -18.09
C PRO A 72 -20.25 29.43 -17.18
N VAL A 73 -20.50 29.45 -15.86
CA VAL A 73 -19.52 29.80 -14.83
C VAL A 73 -18.29 28.89 -14.86
N GLY A 74 -18.44 27.61 -15.23
CA GLY A 74 -17.33 26.66 -15.35
C GLY A 74 -16.34 27.00 -16.47
N GLN A 75 -16.86 27.42 -17.63
CA GLN A 75 -16.03 27.87 -18.75
C GLN A 75 -15.32 29.18 -18.40
N TRP A 76 -16.07 30.16 -17.87
CA TRP A 76 -15.50 31.45 -17.48
C TRP A 76 -14.40 31.32 -16.41
N THR A 77 -14.62 30.47 -15.40
CA THR A 77 -13.63 30.13 -14.36
C THR A 77 -12.38 29.53 -15.00
N SER A 78 -12.54 28.65 -15.99
CA SER A 78 -11.42 28.05 -16.73
C SER A 78 -10.62 29.08 -17.53
N GLU A 79 -11.30 30.08 -18.11
CA GLU A 79 -10.65 31.21 -18.79
C GLU A 79 -9.85 32.08 -17.81
N GLN A 80 -10.37 32.36 -16.61
CA GLN A 80 -9.62 33.10 -15.59
C GLN A 80 -8.37 32.35 -15.13
N ARG A 81 -8.46 31.02 -14.94
CA ARG A 81 -7.30 30.17 -14.62
C ARG A 81 -6.24 30.21 -15.72
N ARG A 82 -6.65 30.19 -16.98
CA ARG A 82 -5.73 30.33 -18.12
C ARG A 82 -5.08 31.72 -18.15
N ALA A 83 -5.86 32.79 -17.99
CA ALA A 83 -5.33 34.15 -17.95
C ALA A 83 -4.31 34.34 -16.80
N PHE A 84 -4.56 33.75 -15.64
CA PHE A 84 -3.62 33.74 -14.52
C PHE A 84 -2.33 32.98 -14.86
N LYS A 85 -2.46 31.75 -15.39
CA LYS A 85 -1.31 30.94 -15.82
C LYS A 85 -0.45 31.66 -16.87
N ASP A 86 -1.09 32.35 -17.80
CA ASP A 86 -0.43 33.08 -18.90
C ASP A 86 0.11 34.45 -18.45
N GLY A 87 -0.07 34.85 -17.18
CA GLY A 87 0.38 36.13 -16.63
C GLY A 87 -0.38 37.35 -17.19
N THR A 88 -1.54 37.14 -17.79
CA THR A 88 -2.36 38.18 -18.44
C THR A 88 -3.51 38.68 -17.56
N LEU A 89 -3.78 38.01 -16.43
CA LEU A 89 -4.83 38.42 -15.50
C LEU A 89 -4.40 39.67 -14.70
N PRO A 90 -5.16 40.78 -14.76
CA PRO A 90 -4.89 41.97 -13.95
C PRO A 90 -4.87 41.67 -12.43
N PRO A 91 -3.95 42.28 -11.65
CA PRO A 91 -3.83 42.01 -10.21
C PRO A 91 -5.11 42.19 -9.40
N HIS A 92 -5.86 43.27 -9.63
CA HIS A 92 -7.13 43.50 -8.92
C HIS A 92 -8.19 42.42 -9.19
N ARG A 93 -8.18 41.78 -10.37
CA ARG A 93 -9.09 40.67 -10.70
C ARG A 93 -8.67 39.39 -9.99
N TYR A 94 -7.35 39.18 -9.87
CA TYR A 94 -6.82 38.09 -9.07
C TYR A 94 -7.25 38.22 -7.60
N GLU A 95 -7.10 39.40 -7.00
CA GLU A 95 -7.50 39.65 -5.60
C GLU A 95 -8.98 39.35 -5.37
N LEU A 96 -9.88 39.91 -6.18
CA LEU A 96 -11.32 39.67 -6.11
C LEU A 96 -11.68 38.18 -6.25
N LEU A 97 -11.08 37.48 -7.21
CA LEU A 97 -11.32 36.05 -7.39
C LEU A 97 -10.76 35.23 -6.22
N ASN A 98 -9.60 35.62 -5.70
CA ASN A 98 -8.97 34.96 -4.56
C ASN A 98 -9.79 35.13 -3.27
N GLU A 99 -10.42 36.29 -3.06
CA GLU A 99 -11.36 36.54 -1.95
C GLU A 99 -12.58 35.62 -2.00
N LEU A 100 -13.06 35.28 -3.20
CA LEU A 100 -14.13 34.28 -3.39
C LEU A 100 -13.63 32.83 -3.22
N GLY A 101 -12.35 32.61 -2.91
CA GLY A 101 -11.77 31.28 -2.73
C GLY A 101 -11.40 30.56 -4.03
N MET A 102 -11.24 31.29 -5.14
CA MET A 102 -10.95 30.73 -6.47
C MET A 102 -9.79 29.73 -6.47
N ILE A 103 -10.08 28.50 -6.91
CA ILE A 103 -9.05 27.47 -7.10
C ILE A 103 -8.36 27.70 -8.45
N TRP A 104 -7.14 28.24 -8.43
CA TRP A 104 -6.37 28.56 -9.65
C TRP A 104 -5.86 27.31 -10.39
N ASN A 105 -5.50 26.27 -9.64
CA ASN A 105 -5.07 24.99 -10.19
C ASN A 105 -5.71 23.84 -9.42
N VAL A 106 -6.68 23.18 -10.04
CA VAL A 106 -7.40 22.04 -9.46
C VAL A 106 -6.46 20.89 -9.10
N ALA A 107 -5.38 20.69 -9.88
CA ALA A 107 -4.39 19.68 -9.58
C ALA A 107 -3.57 20.04 -8.33
N ASP A 108 -3.27 21.32 -8.10
CA ASP A 108 -2.61 21.78 -6.88
C ASP A 108 -3.54 21.61 -5.67
N ALA A 109 -4.80 22.05 -5.77
CA ALA A 109 -5.77 21.85 -4.70
C ALA A 109 -5.96 20.36 -4.36
N LYS A 110 -6.08 19.49 -5.36
CA LYS A 110 -6.16 18.04 -5.15
C LYS A 110 -4.89 17.49 -4.49
N PHE A 111 -3.71 17.97 -4.88
CA PHE A 111 -2.46 17.56 -4.25
C PHE A 111 -2.38 18.02 -2.80
N GLN A 112 -2.76 19.28 -2.49
CA GLN A 112 -2.75 19.79 -1.13
C GLN A 112 -3.74 19.04 -0.23
N ASN A 113 -4.94 18.76 -0.71
CA ASN A 113 -5.91 17.92 0.00
C ASN A 113 -5.37 16.50 0.24
N GLY A 114 -4.74 15.91 -0.78
CA GLY A 114 -4.09 14.61 -0.67
C GLY A 114 -2.91 14.60 0.30
N LEU A 115 -2.13 15.68 0.37
CA LEU A 115 -1.03 15.85 1.32
C LEU A 115 -1.55 16.03 2.75
N ALA A 116 -2.63 16.79 2.94
CA ALA A 116 -3.27 16.94 4.25
C ALA A 116 -3.85 15.59 4.74
N ALA A 117 -4.53 14.86 3.86
CA ALA A 117 -5.03 13.52 4.13
C ALA A 117 -3.88 12.53 4.44
N ALA A 118 -2.76 12.63 3.70
CA ALA A 118 -1.56 11.85 3.94
C ALA A 118 -0.98 12.10 5.34
N ARG A 119 -0.87 13.37 5.76
CA ARG A 119 -0.40 13.72 7.12
C ARG A 119 -1.28 13.11 8.22
N ARG A 120 -2.61 13.20 8.08
CA ARG A 120 -3.55 12.60 9.03
C ARG A 120 -3.40 11.08 9.09
N TYR A 121 -3.34 10.43 7.92
CA TYR A 121 -3.12 9.00 7.84
C TYR A 121 -1.79 8.59 8.47
N TYR A 122 -0.72 9.35 8.26
CA TYR A 122 0.59 9.06 8.84
C TYR A 122 0.58 9.12 10.37
N VAL A 123 -0.15 10.06 10.98
CA VAL A 123 -0.30 10.14 12.44
C VAL A 123 -0.90 8.86 13.02
N GLU A 124 -1.88 8.27 12.34
CA GLU A 124 -2.57 7.05 12.81
C GLU A 124 -1.77 5.78 12.51
N PHE A 125 -1.21 5.65 11.31
CA PHE A 125 -0.64 4.39 10.81
C PHE A 125 0.88 4.37 10.72
N GLY A 126 1.56 5.50 10.94
CA GLY A 126 3.03 5.62 10.86
C GLY A 126 3.63 5.41 9.47
N THR A 127 2.81 5.39 8.41
CA THR A 127 3.27 5.22 7.02
C THR A 127 2.29 5.76 6.00
N LEU A 128 2.78 6.21 4.85
CA LEU A 128 1.99 6.53 3.67
C LEU A 128 1.80 5.32 2.73
N CYS A 129 2.26 4.13 3.09
CA CYS A 129 2.01 2.89 2.35
C CYS A 129 0.57 2.36 2.50
N ALA A 130 -0.43 3.25 2.44
CA ALA A 130 -1.84 2.96 2.63
C ALA A 130 -2.40 1.89 1.66
N PRO A 131 -3.39 1.07 2.06
CA PRO A 131 -4.12 0.20 1.15
C PRO A 131 -4.86 1.03 0.10
N ARG A 132 -5.10 0.44 -1.08
CA ARG A 132 -5.72 1.14 -2.22
C ARG A 132 -7.08 1.78 -1.89
N ASN A 133 -7.86 1.12 -1.03
CA ASN A 133 -9.18 1.57 -0.58
C ASN A 133 -9.14 2.48 0.65
N ALA A 134 -7.97 2.94 1.10
CA ALA A 134 -7.90 3.90 2.20
C ALA A 134 -8.54 5.23 1.82
N VAL A 135 -9.46 5.69 2.67
CA VAL A 135 -10.16 6.97 2.57
C VAL A 135 -9.93 7.75 3.86
N VAL A 136 -9.63 9.04 3.75
CA VAL A 136 -9.44 9.96 4.89
C VAL A 136 -10.19 11.25 4.56
N ASP A 137 -11.16 11.64 5.39
CA ASP A 137 -12.02 12.82 5.18
C ASP A 137 -12.60 12.87 3.75
N ASP A 138 -13.24 11.77 3.33
CA ASP A 138 -13.80 11.56 1.98
C ASP A 138 -12.80 11.62 0.81
N PHE A 139 -11.50 11.77 1.11
CA PHE A 139 -10.44 11.74 0.12
C PHE A 139 -9.92 10.30 -0.06
N ALA A 140 -9.98 9.78 -1.29
CA ALA A 140 -9.46 8.46 -1.67
C ALA A 140 -7.91 8.42 -1.67
N LEU A 141 -7.32 8.51 -0.48
CA LEU A 141 -5.88 8.61 -0.24
C LEU A 141 -5.11 7.43 -0.82
N GLY A 142 -5.62 6.21 -0.65
CA GLY A 142 -4.98 4.99 -1.15
C GLY A 142 -4.77 5.02 -2.66
N GLN A 143 -5.82 5.40 -3.40
CA GLN A 143 -5.78 5.53 -4.86
C GLN A 143 -4.90 6.71 -5.29
N PHE A 144 -4.96 7.83 -4.56
CA PHE A 144 -4.11 9.01 -4.83
C PHE A 144 -2.62 8.68 -4.74
N LEU A 145 -2.18 8.04 -3.65
CA LEU A 145 -0.78 7.65 -3.46
C LEU A 145 -0.36 6.59 -4.48
N GLU A 146 -1.23 5.62 -4.80
CA GLU A 146 -0.95 4.64 -5.86
C GLU A 146 -0.75 5.30 -7.23
N ASN A 147 -1.59 6.28 -7.59
CA ASN A 147 -1.48 6.99 -8.87
C ASN A 147 -0.19 7.81 -8.97
N LEU A 148 0.27 8.39 -7.86
CA LEU A 148 1.56 9.09 -7.81
C LEU A 148 2.72 8.12 -8.01
N ARG A 149 2.74 6.97 -7.30
CA ARG A 149 3.78 5.93 -7.47
C ARG A 149 3.84 5.36 -8.89
N LYS A 150 2.68 5.24 -9.56
CA LYS A 150 2.57 4.75 -10.94
C LYS A 150 2.88 5.82 -12.00
N GLY A 151 3.15 7.07 -11.61
CA GLY A 151 3.37 8.17 -12.55
C GLY A 151 2.12 8.58 -13.36
N VAL A 152 0.91 8.18 -12.90
CA VAL A 152 -0.36 8.57 -13.54
C VAL A 152 -0.66 10.05 -13.32
N MET A 153 -0.18 10.59 -12.19
CA MET A 153 -0.29 12.00 -11.85
C MET A 153 1.09 12.66 -11.91
N VAL A 154 1.14 13.92 -12.37
CA VAL A 154 2.39 14.70 -12.40
C VAL A 154 2.90 14.90 -10.98
N LEU A 155 4.05 14.31 -10.70
CA LEU A 155 4.80 14.48 -9.47
C LEU A 155 5.98 15.42 -9.77
N THR A 156 5.87 16.67 -9.33
CA THR A 156 6.99 17.61 -9.38
C THR A 156 7.95 17.32 -8.24
N GLU A 157 9.20 17.76 -8.35
CA GLU A 157 10.21 17.63 -7.29
C GLU A 157 9.71 18.20 -5.95
N ALA A 158 9.06 19.36 -5.97
CA ALA A 158 8.47 19.96 -4.77
C ALA A 158 7.36 19.10 -4.13
N ARG A 159 6.55 18.42 -4.95
CA ARG A 159 5.49 17.52 -4.48
C ARG A 159 6.07 16.23 -3.91
N GLU A 160 7.10 15.69 -4.54
CA GLU A 160 7.83 14.53 -4.03
C GLU A 160 8.49 14.86 -2.68
N ALA A 161 9.20 15.98 -2.60
CA ALA A 161 9.81 16.44 -1.35
C ALA A 161 8.77 16.62 -0.23
N ALA A 162 7.58 17.14 -0.55
CA ALA A 162 6.51 17.29 0.44
C ALA A 162 5.98 15.95 0.98
N LEU A 163 5.94 14.89 0.16
CA LEU A 163 5.56 13.54 0.59
C LEU A 163 6.70 12.86 1.37
N CYS A 164 7.94 12.97 0.90
CA CYS A 164 9.13 12.46 1.58
C CYS A 164 9.30 13.08 2.97
N ALA A 165 8.94 14.36 3.14
CA ALA A 165 8.96 15.03 4.44
C ALA A 165 7.93 14.47 5.44
N VAL A 166 6.89 13.77 4.96
CA VAL A 166 5.92 13.07 5.82
C VAL A 166 6.38 11.64 6.09
N ASP A 167 6.75 10.91 5.03
CA ASP A 167 7.24 9.55 5.10
C ASP A 167 8.33 9.36 4.05
N PRO A 168 9.62 9.23 4.44
CA PRO A 168 10.71 8.97 3.50
C PRO A 168 10.51 7.70 2.66
N TYR A 169 9.72 6.75 3.17
CA TYR A 169 9.39 5.49 2.51
C TYR A 169 7.97 5.48 1.95
N TRP A 170 7.41 6.65 1.62
CA TRP A 170 6.11 6.72 0.94
C TRP A 170 6.14 5.98 -0.41
N ASN A 171 7.28 5.95 -1.10
CA ASN A 171 7.51 5.19 -2.33
C ASN A 171 8.79 4.33 -2.21
N PRO A 172 8.74 3.22 -1.46
CA PRO A 172 9.93 2.45 -1.14
C PRO A 172 10.40 1.59 -2.34
N PRO A 173 11.69 1.22 -2.41
CA PRO A 173 12.21 0.35 -3.46
C PRO A 173 11.82 -1.13 -3.30
N TRP A 174 11.14 -1.49 -2.21
CA TRP A 174 10.56 -2.81 -1.94
C TRP A 174 9.02 -2.74 -1.96
N PRO A 175 8.30 -3.87 -1.84
CA PRO A 175 6.84 -3.84 -1.89
C PRO A 175 6.22 -2.92 -0.84
N VAL A 176 5.27 -2.06 -1.25
CA VAL A 176 4.47 -1.18 -0.35
C VAL A 176 3.79 -1.97 0.77
N SER A 177 3.42 -3.22 0.50
CA SER A 177 2.83 -4.11 1.52
C SER A 177 3.82 -4.55 2.59
N TRP A 178 5.13 -4.58 2.29
CA TRP A 178 6.17 -4.83 3.29
C TRP A 178 6.28 -3.62 4.22
N GLN A 179 6.38 -2.41 3.66
CA GLN A 179 6.49 -1.17 4.44
C GLN A 179 5.29 -0.95 5.37
N ARG A 180 4.09 -1.31 4.90
CA ARG A 180 2.88 -1.26 5.74
C ARG A 180 2.95 -2.19 6.96
N ARG A 181 3.47 -3.41 6.77
CA ARG A 181 3.60 -4.39 7.87
C ARG A 181 4.73 -4.00 8.82
N TYR A 182 5.80 -3.41 8.29
CA TYR A 182 6.86 -2.78 9.07
C TYR A 182 6.30 -1.69 9.98
N ALA A 183 5.50 -0.75 9.45
CA ALA A 183 4.90 0.31 10.27
C ALA A 183 3.93 -0.25 11.34
N ALA A 184 3.19 -1.32 11.03
CA ALA A 184 2.35 -2.00 12.00
C ALA A 184 3.16 -2.67 13.13
N LEU A 185 4.34 -3.24 12.81
CA LEU A 185 5.28 -3.73 13.81
C LEU A 185 5.85 -2.57 14.64
N ALA A 186 6.32 -1.50 13.99
CA ALA A 186 6.84 -0.32 14.68
C ALA A 186 5.81 0.26 15.67
N TYR A 187 4.54 0.35 15.27
CA TYR A 187 3.45 0.78 16.13
C TYR A 187 3.28 -0.14 17.36
N LEU A 188 3.33 -1.46 17.17
CA LEU A 188 3.22 -2.42 18.28
C LEU A 188 4.36 -2.29 19.29
N LEU A 189 5.57 -2.05 18.80
CA LEU A 189 6.78 -1.97 19.62
C LEU A 189 6.93 -0.60 20.29
N ALA A 190 6.24 0.43 19.80
CA ALA A 190 6.29 1.78 20.35
C ALA A 190 5.43 1.93 21.63
N GLY A 191 5.98 2.60 22.66
CA GLY A 191 5.25 3.05 23.85
C GLY A 191 5.71 2.42 25.18
N GLU A 192 5.21 2.96 26.30
CA GLU A 192 5.54 2.49 27.67
C GLU A 192 5.02 1.07 27.98
N THR A 193 4.04 0.59 27.20
CA THR A 193 3.48 -0.77 27.26
C THR A 193 3.79 -1.58 26.00
N GLY A 194 4.79 -1.15 25.21
CA GLY A 194 5.22 -1.85 24.00
C GLY A 194 5.69 -3.27 24.30
N VAL A 195 5.41 -4.19 23.38
CA VAL A 195 5.90 -5.58 23.47
C VAL A 195 7.34 -5.60 22.95
N ALA A 196 8.25 -6.33 23.59
CA ALA A 196 9.60 -6.46 23.06
C ALA A 196 9.60 -7.27 21.75
N ALA A 197 10.53 -7.01 20.84
CA ALA A 197 10.55 -7.65 19.51
C ALA A 197 10.61 -9.19 19.56
N ASP A 198 11.25 -9.75 20.58
CA ASP A 198 11.35 -11.18 20.88
C ASP A 198 10.09 -11.78 21.49
N GLU A 199 9.22 -10.96 22.08
CA GLU A 199 7.93 -11.35 22.66
C GLU A 199 6.78 -11.33 21.63
N VAL A 200 7.01 -10.81 20.42
CA VAL A 200 5.99 -10.75 19.36
C VAL A 200 5.69 -12.16 18.82
N GLN A 201 4.60 -12.76 19.30
CA GLN A 201 4.13 -14.08 18.88
C GLN A 201 3.19 -14.01 17.66
N PRO A 202 3.16 -15.06 16.79
CA PRO A 202 2.14 -15.17 15.75
C PRO A 202 0.73 -15.10 16.30
N GLY A 203 -0.17 -14.47 15.55
CA GLY A 203 -1.55 -14.22 15.96
C GLY A 203 -1.76 -12.85 16.59
N LEU A 204 -0.69 -12.12 16.94
CA LEU A 204 -0.77 -10.73 17.36
C LEU A 204 -1.04 -9.84 16.15
N ARG A 205 -2.11 -9.04 16.19
CA ARG A 205 -2.59 -8.28 15.03
C ARG A 205 -2.64 -6.79 15.28
N VAL A 206 -2.19 -6.02 14.29
CA VAL A 206 -2.30 -4.56 14.25
C VAL A 206 -3.00 -4.18 12.94
N HIS A 207 -4.10 -3.43 13.03
CA HIS A 207 -4.96 -3.07 11.89
C HIS A 207 -5.30 -4.25 10.96
N GLY A 208 -5.57 -5.42 11.55
CA GLY A 208 -5.94 -6.64 10.81
C GLY A 208 -4.76 -7.43 10.21
N VAL A 209 -3.52 -6.95 10.32
CA VAL A 209 -2.31 -7.65 9.89
C VAL A 209 -1.76 -8.49 11.05
N ASP A 210 -1.52 -9.79 10.84
CA ASP A 210 -0.76 -10.63 11.78
C ASP A 210 0.73 -10.28 11.72
N VAL A 211 1.15 -9.40 12.63
CA VAL A 211 2.52 -8.86 12.66
C VAL A 211 3.51 -9.89 13.18
N GLY A 212 3.09 -10.78 14.09
CA GLY A 212 3.98 -11.83 14.62
C GLY A 212 4.26 -12.93 13.62
N ALA A 213 3.26 -13.39 12.86
CA ALA A 213 3.49 -14.34 11.78
C ALA A 213 4.37 -13.73 10.69
N TRP A 214 4.15 -12.44 10.38
CA TRP A 214 4.95 -11.71 9.41
C TRP A 214 6.40 -11.52 9.86
N LEU A 215 6.64 -11.12 11.12
CA LEU A 215 7.98 -10.96 11.70
C LEU A 215 8.76 -12.28 11.68
N ARG A 216 8.12 -13.39 12.07
CA ARG A 216 8.71 -14.73 11.98
C ARG A 216 9.13 -15.07 10.56
N GLN A 217 8.32 -14.71 9.56
CA GLN A 217 8.68 -14.88 8.16
C GLN A 217 9.90 -14.02 7.78
N GLN A 218 9.99 -12.77 8.25
CA GLN A 218 11.12 -11.89 7.95
C GLN A 218 12.43 -12.45 8.51
N LEU A 219 12.40 -12.96 9.76
CA LEU A 219 13.56 -13.62 10.37
C LEU A 219 13.97 -14.89 9.62
N ALA A 220 13.01 -15.70 9.17
CA ALA A 220 13.31 -16.91 8.40
C ALA A 220 13.91 -16.62 7.00
N GLN A 221 13.61 -15.46 6.43
CA GLN A 221 14.05 -15.03 5.10
C GLN A 221 15.09 -13.89 5.18
N TRP A 222 15.76 -13.74 6.33
CA TRP A 222 16.62 -12.59 6.62
C TRP A 222 17.72 -12.35 5.57
N ALA A 223 18.29 -13.44 5.04
CA ALA A 223 19.32 -13.39 4.00
C ALA A 223 18.79 -12.88 2.64
N GLU A 224 17.50 -13.06 2.36
CA GLU A 224 16.85 -12.63 1.12
C GLU A 224 16.34 -11.18 1.17
N LEU A 225 16.29 -10.57 2.37
CA LEU A 225 15.88 -9.18 2.54
C LEU A 225 16.85 -8.21 1.86
N ALA A 226 16.35 -7.07 1.40
CA ALA A 226 17.20 -5.97 0.97
C ALA A 226 17.95 -5.37 2.17
N ASP A 227 19.11 -4.75 1.94
CA ASP A 227 19.89 -4.11 3.01
C ASP A 227 19.07 -3.10 3.81
N GLY A 228 18.30 -2.25 3.12
CA GLY A 228 17.42 -1.27 3.78
C GLY A 228 16.30 -1.92 4.61
N GLN A 229 15.80 -3.10 4.21
CA GLN A 229 14.80 -3.82 5.00
C GLN A 229 15.39 -4.38 6.29
N ARG A 230 16.63 -4.92 6.23
CA ARG A 230 17.36 -5.37 7.42
C ARG A 230 17.64 -4.22 8.38
N GLN A 231 18.11 -3.08 7.85
CA GLN A 231 18.38 -1.88 8.64
C GLN A 231 17.13 -1.40 9.36
N LEU A 232 16.00 -1.28 8.66
CA LEU A 232 14.74 -0.87 9.27
C LEU A 232 14.30 -1.82 10.39
N LEU A 233 14.39 -3.14 10.18
CA LEU A 233 14.06 -4.11 11.23
C LEU A 233 15.00 -3.97 12.45
N GLN A 234 16.30 -3.76 12.22
CA GLN A 234 17.27 -3.53 13.29
C GLN A 234 17.01 -2.24 14.08
N GLU A 235 16.54 -1.17 13.43
CA GLU A 235 16.13 0.08 14.09
C GLU A 235 14.97 -0.13 15.06
N LEU A 236 14.13 -1.16 14.82
CA LEU A 236 13.08 -1.60 15.75
C LEU A 236 13.58 -2.59 16.82
N GLY A 237 14.88 -2.84 16.90
CA GLY A 237 15.48 -3.81 17.82
C GLY A 237 15.36 -5.26 17.38
N VAL A 238 14.83 -5.55 16.18
CA VAL A 238 14.79 -6.91 15.62
C VAL A 238 16.20 -7.31 15.22
N GLN A 239 16.75 -8.29 15.95
CA GLN A 239 18.08 -8.78 15.67
C GLN A 239 18.07 -9.76 14.48
N PRO A 240 19.14 -9.77 13.66
CA PRO A 240 19.32 -10.84 12.68
C PRO A 240 19.22 -12.18 13.41
N PRO A 241 18.62 -13.21 12.80
CA PRO A 241 18.71 -14.55 13.36
C PRO A 241 20.19 -14.84 13.55
N ALA A 242 20.54 -15.46 14.68
CA ALA A 242 21.90 -15.97 14.86
C ALA A 242 22.26 -16.73 13.59
N PRO A 243 23.47 -16.50 13.01
CA PRO A 243 23.90 -17.27 11.86
C PRO A 243 23.59 -18.71 12.23
N ALA A 244 22.80 -19.38 11.38
CA ALA A 244 22.40 -20.76 11.64
C ALA A 244 23.69 -21.44 12.08
N ALA A 245 23.76 -21.84 13.36
CA ALA A 245 24.91 -22.57 13.86
C ALA A 245 25.14 -23.61 12.78
N GLU A 246 26.32 -23.58 12.13
CA GLU A 246 26.62 -24.49 11.02
C GLU A 246 25.99 -25.80 11.38
N PRO A 247 25.02 -26.29 10.58
CA PRO A 247 24.02 -27.25 11.04
C PRO A 247 24.77 -28.28 11.84
N ASP A 248 24.60 -28.24 13.18
CA ASP A 248 25.56 -28.82 14.11
C ASP A 248 25.91 -30.21 13.60
N THR A 249 27.05 -30.32 12.90
CA THR A 249 27.41 -31.56 12.23
C THR A 249 27.76 -32.60 13.29
N ALA A 250 27.92 -32.16 14.55
CA ALA A 250 28.02 -33.01 15.72
C ALA A 250 26.65 -33.44 16.30
N ARG A 251 25.53 -32.79 15.96
CA ARG A 251 24.16 -33.37 16.14
C ARG A 251 23.68 -34.17 14.92
N GLY A 252 24.39 -34.05 13.80
CA GLY A 252 24.46 -35.05 12.72
C GLY A 252 25.36 -36.24 13.02
N ALA A 253 25.77 -36.44 14.28
CA ALA A 253 26.42 -37.67 14.70
C ALA A 253 25.42 -38.84 14.56
N ALA A 254 25.47 -39.49 13.39
CA ALA A 254 24.80 -40.72 13.02
C ALA A 254 23.32 -40.79 13.43
N GLY A 255 22.42 -40.37 12.52
CA GLY A 255 21.05 -40.90 12.55
C GLY A 255 21.10 -42.44 12.62
N PRO A 256 20.11 -43.09 13.27
CA PRO A 256 20.08 -44.55 13.40
C PRO A 256 20.40 -45.21 12.06
N VAL A 257 21.38 -46.10 12.07
CA VAL A 257 21.73 -46.82 10.86
C VAL A 257 20.63 -47.82 10.50
N VAL A 258 20.36 -47.93 9.20
CA VAL A 258 19.28 -48.74 8.64
C VAL A 258 19.89 -49.91 7.87
N PRO A 259 19.85 -51.13 8.43
CA PRO A 259 20.28 -52.33 7.73
C PRO A 259 19.51 -52.52 6.42
N GLY A 260 20.22 -52.83 5.33
CA GLY A 260 19.59 -53.15 4.04
C GLY A 260 18.93 -51.97 3.31
N LEU A 261 19.25 -50.73 3.66
CA LEU A 261 18.65 -49.51 3.08
C LEU A 261 18.67 -49.47 1.54
N ALA A 262 19.73 -49.98 0.91
CA ALA A 262 19.86 -50.01 -0.54
C ALA A 262 18.79 -50.87 -1.24
N GLY A 263 18.31 -51.93 -0.58
CA GLY A 263 17.26 -52.81 -1.10
C GLY A 263 15.83 -52.36 -0.79
N MET A 264 15.66 -51.33 0.05
CA MET A 264 14.34 -50.87 0.46
C MET A 264 13.59 -50.18 -0.69
N SER A 265 12.29 -50.39 -0.74
CA SER A 265 11.36 -49.59 -1.54
C SER A 265 11.23 -48.16 -0.99
N SER A 266 10.64 -47.27 -1.78
CA SER A 266 10.33 -45.90 -1.34
C SER A 266 9.37 -45.86 -0.14
N PHE A 267 8.48 -46.84 -0.03
CA PHE A 267 7.57 -46.97 1.10
C PHE A 267 8.31 -47.37 2.37
N GLU A 268 9.19 -48.38 2.29
CA GLU A 268 9.99 -48.84 3.44
C GLU A 268 10.94 -47.74 3.94
N ARG A 269 11.56 -46.98 3.03
CA ARG A 269 12.33 -45.78 3.40
C ARG A 269 11.46 -44.73 4.10
N GLY A 270 10.22 -44.52 3.62
CA GLY A 270 9.27 -43.62 4.26
C GLY A 270 8.92 -44.04 5.69
N VAL A 271 8.66 -45.33 5.91
CA VAL A 271 8.39 -45.90 7.25
C VAL A 271 9.62 -45.79 8.16
N ALA A 272 10.81 -46.10 7.65
CA ALA A 272 12.07 -45.97 8.40
C ALA A 272 12.32 -44.53 8.84
N ALA A 273 12.10 -43.55 7.96
CA ALA A 273 12.24 -42.13 8.27
C ALA A 273 11.23 -41.64 9.32
N VAL A 274 9.98 -42.09 9.24
CA VAL A 274 8.96 -41.76 10.25
C VAL A 274 9.33 -42.37 11.60
N ARG A 275 9.83 -43.61 11.62
CA ARG A 275 10.29 -44.27 12.85
C ARG A 275 11.49 -43.55 13.47
N GLN A 276 12.46 -43.15 12.65
CA GLN A 276 13.61 -42.37 13.10
C GLN A 276 13.17 -41.04 13.73
N TYR A 277 12.25 -40.33 13.08
CA TYR A 277 11.68 -39.09 13.62
C TYR A 277 10.94 -39.35 14.95
N LEU A 278 10.08 -40.39 15.01
CA LEU A 278 9.35 -40.76 16.23
C LEU A 278 10.29 -41.09 17.39
N ASN A 279 11.33 -41.87 17.15
CA ASN A 279 12.29 -42.23 18.18
C ASN A 279 13.08 -41.01 18.69
N ARG A 280 13.33 -40.02 17.83
CA ARG A 280 14.08 -38.81 18.15
C ARG A 280 13.23 -37.77 18.88
N GLU A 281 11.99 -37.57 18.45
CA GLU A 281 11.12 -36.47 18.89
C GLU A 281 9.98 -36.92 19.82
N GLY A 282 9.72 -38.23 19.91
CA GLY A 282 8.63 -38.79 20.72
C GLY A 282 7.23 -38.53 20.16
N HIS A 283 7.08 -37.88 19.00
CA HIS A 283 5.79 -37.55 18.39
C HIS A 283 5.80 -37.64 16.86
N LEU A 284 4.62 -37.66 16.23
CA LEU A 284 4.43 -37.76 14.77
C LEU A 284 3.89 -36.48 14.10
N THR A 285 3.98 -35.33 14.77
CA THR A 285 3.67 -34.02 14.16
C THR A 285 4.85 -33.55 13.30
N ILE A 286 4.95 -34.08 12.07
CA ILE A 286 6.08 -33.83 11.17
C ILE A 286 5.76 -32.69 10.18
N PRO A 287 6.53 -31.58 10.15
CA PRO A 287 6.38 -30.54 9.14
C PRO A 287 6.53 -31.11 7.71
N ARG A 288 5.72 -30.63 6.76
CA ARG A 288 5.73 -31.15 5.38
C ARG A 288 7.09 -30.99 4.69
N ARG A 289 7.88 -29.96 5.04
CA ARG A 289 9.20 -29.70 4.45
C ARG A 289 10.36 -30.35 5.23
N HIS A 290 10.08 -31.06 6.32
CA HIS A 290 11.11 -31.73 7.12
C HIS A 290 11.83 -32.82 6.31
N GLU A 291 13.16 -32.88 6.46
CA GLU A 291 14.02 -33.86 5.82
C GLU A 291 14.66 -34.76 6.89
N GLU A 292 14.67 -36.08 6.62
CA GLU A 292 15.36 -37.08 7.45
C GLU A 292 16.41 -37.81 6.60
N LEU A 293 17.61 -37.98 7.17
CA LEU A 293 18.73 -38.69 6.55
C LEU A 293 18.77 -40.12 7.08
N LEU A 294 18.70 -41.10 6.18
CA LEU A 294 18.84 -42.52 6.51
C LEU A 294 20.27 -42.98 6.16
N HIS A 295 20.98 -43.56 7.12
CA HIS A 295 22.35 -44.03 6.94
C HIS A 295 22.38 -45.55 6.72
N PRO A 296 23.03 -46.07 5.66
CA PRO A 296 23.14 -47.52 5.44
C PRO A 296 23.93 -48.25 6.54
N ALA A 297 23.45 -49.43 6.95
CA ALA A 297 24.19 -50.38 7.82
C ALA A 297 24.25 -51.79 7.24
N GLN A 298 25.22 -52.56 7.75
CA GLN A 298 25.27 -54.02 7.67
C GLN A 298 24.11 -54.66 8.46
N ALA A 299 23.88 -55.96 8.25
CA ALA A 299 22.77 -56.70 8.87
C ALA A 299 22.85 -56.76 10.41
N ASP A 300 24.04 -56.61 10.98
CA ASP A 300 24.32 -56.56 12.41
C ASP A 300 24.19 -55.15 13.02
N GLY A 301 23.82 -54.14 12.20
CA GLY A 301 23.71 -52.75 12.63
C GLY A 301 25.02 -51.98 12.58
N THR A 302 26.10 -52.53 12.03
CA THR A 302 27.36 -51.79 11.84
C THR A 302 27.21 -50.77 10.70
N PRO A 303 27.54 -49.48 10.89
CA PRO A 303 27.50 -48.49 9.80
C PRO A 303 28.38 -48.91 8.61
N LEU A 304 27.89 -48.73 7.39
CA LEU A 304 28.71 -48.92 6.18
C LEU A 304 29.61 -47.69 5.99
N GLU A 305 30.92 -47.85 6.21
CA GLU A 305 31.90 -46.80 5.97
C GLU A 305 31.82 -46.29 4.52
N ASN A 306 31.78 -44.97 4.35
CA ASN A 306 31.68 -44.26 3.05
C ASN A 306 30.37 -44.42 2.27
N ALA A 307 29.32 -45.01 2.83
CA ALA A 307 28.02 -45.05 2.17
C ALA A 307 27.26 -43.71 2.32
N ALA A 308 26.86 -43.11 1.20
CA ALA A 308 26.12 -41.85 1.22
C ALA A 308 24.74 -42.02 1.88
N PRO A 309 24.31 -41.08 2.75
CA PRO A 309 22.98 -41.12 3.34
C PRO A 309 21.90 -40.87 2.28
N VAL A 310 20.71 -41.42 2.52
CA VAL A 310 19.53 -41.21 1.67
C VAL A 310 18.60 -40.21 2.33
N THR A 311 18.37 -39.07 1.69
CA THR A 311 17.41 -38.07 2.15
C THR A 311 15.97 -38.47 1.87
N THR A 312 15.10 -38.32 2.86
CA THR A 312 13.66 -38.63 2.78
C THR A 312 12.82 -37.50 3.38
N LYS A 313 11.54 -37.38 2.96
CA LYS A 313 10.60 -36.37 3.47
C LYS A 313 9.41 -37.04 4.18
N PRO A 314 9.55 -37.42 5.46
CA PRO A 314 8.53 -38.20 6.17
C PRO A 314 7.17 -37.50 6.28
N GLY A 315 7.14 -36.17 6.39
CA GLY A 315 5.88 -35.39 6.40
C GLY A 315 5.11 -35.47 5.06
N VAL A 316 5.83 -35.47 3.93
CA VAL A 316 5.22 -35.70 2.60
C VAL A 316 4.75 -37.14 2.47
N PHE A 317 5.57 -38.10 2.92
CA PHE A 317 5.22 -39.52 2.89
C PHE A 317 3.91 -39.79 3.67
N LEU A 318 3.80 -39.35 4.93
CA LEU A 318 2.59 -39.55 5.73
C LEU A 318 1.35 -38.93 5.07
N SER A 319 1.47 -37.71 4.54
CA SER A 319 0.37 -37.02 3.86
C SER A 319 -0.10 -37.79 2.61
N ASN A 320 0.84 -38.26 1.78
CA ASN A 320 0.53 -39.02 0.56
C ASN A 320 -0.06 -40.39 0.88
N THR A 321 0.51 -41.09 1.85
CA THR A 321 0.09 -42.44 2.27
C THR A 321 -1.30 -42.41 2.91
N LYS A 322 -1.59 -41.42 3.77
CA LYS A 322 -2.93 -41.21 4.35
C LYS A 322 -3.97 -40.92 3.27
N SER A 323 -3.64 -40.08 2.30
CA SER A 323 -4.54 -39.75 1.18
C SER A 323 -4.84 -40.96 0.28
N ARG A 324 -3.92 -41.93 0.22
CA ARG A 324 -4.04 -43.16 -0.60
C ARG A 324 -4.34 -44.40 0.23
N ARG A 325 -4.89 -44.26 1.44
CA ARG A 325 -5.16 -45.37 2.38
C ARG A 325 -5.87 -46.57 1.74
N THR A 326 -6.84 -46.31 0.86
CA THR A 326 -7.62 -47.35 0.16
C THR A 326 -6.80 -48.20 -0.81
N LYS A 327 -5.63 -47.72 -1.23
CA LYS A 327 -4.72 -48.42 -2.15
C LYS A 327 -3.58 -49.16 -1.44
N LEU A 328 -3.49 -49.05 -0.11
CA LEU A 328 -2.44 -49.70 0.67
C LEU A 328 -2.73 -51.20 0.81
N THR A 329 -1.68 -52.02 0.78
CA THR A 329 -1.80 -53.44 1.11
C THR A 329 -2.02 -53.61 2.62
N PRO A 330 -2.57 -54.76 3.08
CA PRO A 330 -2.69 -55.04 4.51
C PRO A 330 -1.35 -54.92 5.27
N ALA A 331 -0.25 -55.41 4.68
CA ALA A 331 1.09 -55.30 5.26
C ALA A 331 1.57 -53.85 5.40
N GLN A 332 1.29 -52.99 4.41
CA GLN A 332 1.63 -51.57 4.49
C GLN A 332 0.81 -50.84 5.57
N ARG A 333 -0.46 -51.19 5.74
CA ARG A 333 -1.30 -50.64 6.82
C ARG A 333 -0.80 -51.07 8.20
N ALA A 334 -0.45 -52.34 8.37
CA ALA A 334 0.14 -52.86 9.61
C ALA A 334 1.43 -52.11 9.97
N ALA A 335 2.37 -51.95 9.01
CA ALA A 335 3.62 -51.24 9.25
C ALA A 335 3.46 -49.77 9.66
N LEU A 336 2.37 -49.11 9.26
CA LEU A 336 2.02 -47.76 9.67
C LEU A 336 1.30 -47.74 11.02
N ALA A 337 0.44 -48.72 11.29
CA ALA A 337 -0.23 -48.88 12.58
C ALA A 337 0.76 -49.17 13.70
N ASP A 338 1.83 -49.92 13.43
CA ASP A 338 2.94 -50.20 14.37
C ASP A 338 3.71 -48.94 14.78
N LEU A 339 3.63 -47.86 13.98
CA LEU A 339 4.17 -46.55 14.33
C LEU A 339 3.22 -45.74 15.23
N GLY A 340 2.06 -46.28 15.60
CA GLY A 340 1.05 -45.58 16.40
C GLY A 340 0.11 -44.68 15.58
N LEU A 341 0.03 -44.86 14.27
CA LEU A 341 -0.87 -44.07 13.42
C LEU A 341 -2.29 -44.67 13.42
N ASP A 342 -3.19 -44.10 14.21
CA ASP A 342 -4.56 -44.63 14.38
C ASP A 342 -5.35 -44.74 13.08
N TRP A 343 -5.13 -43.84 12.12
CA TRP A 343 -5.81 -43.90 10.83
C TRP A 343 -5.37 -45.09 9.96
N ALA A 344 -4.25 -45.74 10.28
CA ALA A 344 -3.75 -46.89 9.55
C ALA A 344 -4.30 -48.22 10.06
N LYS A 345 -4.95 -48.22 11.24
CA LYS A 345 -5.66 -49.38 11.79
C LYS A 345 -6.88 -49.76 10.93
#